data_AF-A0A7V4T7K7-F1
#
_entry.id   AF-A0A7V4T7K7-F1
#
_cell.length_a   1.000
_cell.length_b   1.000
_cell.length_c   1.000
_cell.angle_alpha   90.00
_cell.angle_beta   90.00
_cell.angle_gamma   90.00
#
_symmetry.space_group_name_H-M   'P 1'
#
loop_
_entity.id
_entity.type
_entity.pdbx_description
1 polymer ?
#
loop_
_entity_poly.entity_id
_entity_poly.type
_entity_poly.pdbx_seq_one_letter_code
_entity_poly.pdbx_strand_id
1 'polypeptide(L)'
;MTRNIGFAAWTAIIIAFCGILSYSFVKNLHTIKTASAQFAGPRILQGEVISDISTLEQFKHTIKTVENSNGRWWIPRLGLNESIEVEEELKKKYCILMEKRFVAPLDKKMFDNMAYFNSSTPVDVIISHVDHLVKRINLIKAKLLNHPVEEFEKMGQPVFNTVEIGAGQDIAEDIQLKIKDLYLYYLLWQEDTQSINQGMNDLQQWLARVLSIKGSNLHWLVARTNSDPQLTPYTLADFWGEAVRETKSERVDSSFTLKGKEKIDGFISEIETALTDPLILAGRKREFYKWYKTAYLTGWLNFVAQFDTGKKNLKTREQWLNISTIAGDKKGPYFSLLQIIIHELKSFFDEKNLPEWIKLVRDLNNLQSQAITLRAQKTGSSGIIGQVASRVKSKLASATHTSGVINTHLDAEAMMKAGKMFMTYQDALANIIPSVLSQRAAFEFAASIYTEDPATSTIPFFTARKAVNKLKAIVVYTGKEPAYIWEIFEGPLNFYHEFALQEASCQLQKKWEETVLMEMKDVSDKKNINTLLLGPEGVVTNFLKGPGKPFVKRG
;
A
#
# COMPACT_ATOMS: atom_id res chain seq x y z
N MET A 1 -69.83 -47.38 1.74
CA MET A 1 -68.70 -46.87 0.92
C MET A 1 -67.41 -46.61 1.71
N THR A 2 -67.45 -46.42 3.04
CA THR A 2 -66.27 -46.12 3.88
C THR A 2 -65.26 -47.27 4.07
N ARG A 3 -65.69 -48.53 3.98
CA ARG A 3 -64.80 -49.72 4.17
C ARG A 3 -63.77 -49.89 3.05
N ASN A 4 -64.13 -49.60 1.81
CA ASN A 4 -63.20 -49.70 0.66
C ASN A 4 -62.21 -48.54 0.62
N ILE A 5 -62.61 -47.35 1.12
CA ILE A 5 -61.74 -46.17 1.22
C ILE A 5 -60.66 -46.41 2.30
N GLY A 6 -61.03 -47.01 3.44
CA GLY A 6 -60.07 -47.37 4.50
C GLY A 6 -59.04 -48.41 4.04
N PHE A 7 -59.45 -49.43 3.28
CA PHE A 7 -58.54 -50.44 2.74
C PHE A 7 -57.62 -49.86 1.65
N ALA A 8 -58.15 -49.00 0.77
CA ALA A 8 -57.37 -48.30 -0.24
C ALA A 8 -56.34 -47.34 0.41
N ALA A 9 -56.72 -46.63 1.47
CA ALA A 9 -55.81 -45.76 2.22
C ALA A 9 -54.69 -46.55 2.91
N TRP A 10 -55.02 -47.67 3.56
CA TRP A 10 -54.01 -48.56 4.16
C TRP A 10 -53.04 -49.14 3.13
N THR A 11 -53.57 -49.57 1.98
CA THR A 11 -52.76 -50.09 0.87
C THR A 11 -51.84 -49.00 0.31
N ALA A 12 -52.35 -47.76 0.16
CA ALA A 12 -51.56 -46.62 -0.28
C ALA A 12 -50.45 -46.26 0.73
N ILE A 13 -50.70 -46.34 2.04
CA ILE A 13 -49.70 -46.12 3.08
C ILE A 13 -48.60 -47.19 3.02
N ILE A 14 -48.96 -48.46 2.88
CA ILE A 14 -47.98 -49.55 2.76
C ILE A 14 -47.13 -49.36 1.49
N ILE A 15 -47.75 -49.05 0.35
CA ILE A 15 -47.03 -48.79 -0.90
C ILE A 15 -46.11 -47.57 -0.76
N ALA A 16 -46.57 -46.50 -0.10
CA ALA A 16 -45.74 -45.33 0.17
C ALA A 16 -44.55 -45.68 1.06
N PHE A 17 -44.75 -46.46 2.13
CA PHE A 17 -43.68 -46.91 3.01
C PHE A 17 -42.68 -47.81 2.28
N CYS A 18 -43.15 -48.80 1.50
CA CYS A 18 -42.30 -49.63 0.65
C CYS A 18 -41.53 -48.81 -0.40
N GLY A 19 -42.16 -47.77 -0.95
CA GLY A 19 -41.53 -46.84 -1.89
C GLY A 19 -40.42 -46.02 -1.24
N ILE A 20 -40.67 -45.47 -0.05
CA ILE A 20 -39.67 -44.72 0.74
C ILE A 20 -38.50 -45.64 1.11
N LEU A 21 -38.77 -46.86 1.59
CA LEU A 21 -37.73 -47.82 1.96
C LEU A 21 -36.90 -48.27 0.75
N SER A 22 -37.54 -48.55 -0.38
CA SER A 22 -36.86 -48.93 -1.63
C SER A 22 -35.98 -47.79 -2.14
N TYR A 23 -36.49 -46.55 -2.11
CA TYR A 23 -35.70 -45.38 -2.50
C TYR A 23 -34.52 -45.16 -1.55
N SER A 24 -34.73 -45.22 -0.23
CA SER A 24 -33.66 -45.09 0.77
C SER A 24 -32.59 -46.17 0.58
N PHE A 25 -32.98 -47.42 0.32
CA PHE A 25 -32.06 -48.51 0.02
C PHE A 25 -31.26 -48.28 -1.28
N VAL A 26 -31.94 -47.94 -2.38
CA VAL A 26 -31.27 -47.69 -3.66
C VAL A 26 -30.30 -46.52 -3.56
N LYS A 27 -30.69 -45.43 -2.88
CA LYS A 27 -29.84 -44.27 -2.71
C LYS A 27 -28.62 -44.59 -1.82
N ASN A 28 -28.79 -45.34 -0.74
CA ASN A 28 -27.70 -45.76 0.13
C ASN A 28 -26.70 -46.65 -0.63
N LEU A 29 -27.21 -47.68 -1.30
CA LEU A 29 -26.39 -48.60 -2.11
C LEU A 29 -25.69 -47.89 -3.27
N HIS A 30 -26.35 -46.92 -3.92
CA HIS A 30 -25.74 -46.14 -5.00
C HIS A 30 -24.58 -45.29 -4.49
N THR A 31 -24.72 -44.63 -3.33
CA THR A 31 -23.65 -43.86 -2.69
C THR A 31 -22.45 -44.75 -2.36
N ILE A 32 -22.68 -45.93 -1.76
CA ILE A 32 -21.63 -46.89 -1.41
C ILE A 32 -20.95 -47.44 -2.67
N LYS A 33 -21.71 -47.82 -3.70
CA LYS A 33 -21.16 -48.32 -4.98
C LYS A 33 -20.33 -47.26 -5.69
N THR A 34 -20.74 -46.00 -5.64
CA THR A 34 -20.00 -44.88 -6.23
C THR A 34 -18.65 -44.70 -5.54
N ALA A 35 -18.62 -44.74 -4.21
CA ALA A 35 -17.38 -44.74 -3.44
C ALA A 35 -16.50 -45.96 -3.77
N SER A 36 -17.07 -47.17 -3.72
CA SER A 36 -16.37 -48.43 -3.96
C SER A 36 -15.77 -48.52 -5.36
N ALA A 37 -16.49 -48.10 -6.40
CA ALA A 37 -16.00 -48.08 -7.78
C ALA A 37 -14.81 -47.12 -7.95
N GLN A 38 -14.80 -46.00 -7.22
CA GLN A 38 -13.68 -45.06 -7.25
C GLN A 38 -12.47 -45.54 -6.42
N PHE A 39 -12.66 -46.47 -5.48
CA PHE A 39 -11.59 -47.08 -4.67
C PHE A 39 -11.18 -48.51 -5.09
N ALA A 40 -11.71 -49.04 -6.19
CA ALA A 40 -11.38 -50.36 -6.70
C ALA A 40 -9.95 -50.38 -7.27
N GLY A 41 -8.96 -50.65 -6.41
CA GLY A 41 -7.55 -50.87 -6.77
C GLY A 41 -6.59 -50.57 -5.60
N PRO A 42 -5.38 -51.17 -5.56
CA PRO A 42 -4.38 -50.87 -4.54
C PRO A 42 -3.81 -49.47 -4.74
N ARG A 43 -4.51 -48.45 -4.25
CA ARG A 43 -4.00 -47.08 -4.21
C ARG A 43 -3.12 -46.91 -2.98
N ILE A 44 -1.88 -47.36 -3.12
CA ILE A 44 -0.84 -47.17 -2.11
C ILE A 44 -0.12 -45.88 -2.47
N LEU A 45 -0.03 -44.94 -1.53
CA LEU A 45 0.85 -43.77 -1.68
C LEU A 45 2.28 -44.29 -1.90
N GLN A 46 2.81 -44.01 -3.09
CA GLN A 46 4.02 -44.59 -3.67
C GLN A 46 5.30 -43.95 -3.10
N GLY A 47 5.16 -42.85 -2.34
CA GLY A 47 6.29 -42.11 -1.77
C GLY A 47 6.83 -41.03 -2.70
N GLU A 48 6.21 -40.83 -3.87
CA GLU A 48 6.50 -39.75 -4.79
C GLU A 48 5.50 -38.60 -4.59
N VAL A 49 5.99 -37.40 -4.27
CA VAL A 49 5.17 -36.24 -3.86
C VAL A 49 4.02 -35.94 -4.85
N ILE A 50 4.30 -35.93 -6.16
CA ILE A 50 3.30 -35.60 -7.19
C ILE A 50 2.23 -36.71 -7.32
N SER A 51 2.66 -37.98 -7.32
CA SER A 51 1.76 -39.14 -7.40
C SER A 51 0.87 -39.23 -6.16
N ASP A 52 1.45 -38.96 -4.99
CA ASP A 52 0.77 -39.01 -3.70
C ASP A 52 -0.25 -37.86 -3.54
N ILE A 53 0.09 -36.64 -4.00
CA ILE A 53 -0.86 -35.51 -4.05
C ILE A 53 -2.03 -35.83 -4.97
N SER A 54 -1.77 -36.33 -6.17
CA SER A 54 -2.82 -36.68 -7.13
C SER A 54 -3.75 -37.76 -6.58
N THR A 55 -3.20 -38.73 -5.85
CA THR A 55 -3.97 -39.78 -5.18
C THR A 55 -4.87 -39.20 -4.08
N LEU A 56 -4.34 -38.30 -3.24
CA LEU A 56 -5.13 -37.63 -2.19
C LEU A 56 -6.19 -36.68 -2.75
N GLU A 57 -5.92 -36.00 -3.88
CA GLU A 57 -6.92 -35.18 -4.56
C GLU A 57 -8.13 -36.00 -5.00
N GLN A 58 -7.88 -37.16 -5.60
CA GLN A 58 -8.96 -38.09 -5.96
C GLN A 58 -9.69 -38.60 -4.72
N PHE A 59 -8.96 -38.95 -3.66
CA PHE A 59 -9.53 -39.41 -2.40
C PHE A 59 -10.48 -38.35 -1.80
N LYS A 60 -10.04 -37.09 -1.74
CA LYS A 60 -10.84 -35.94 -1.32
C LYS A 60 -12.07 -35.75 -2.21
N HIS A 61 -11.92 -35.83 -3.53
CA HIS A 61 -13.04 -35.68 -4.46
C HIS A 61 -14.13 -36.75 -4.25
N THR A 62 -13.72 -38.00 -4.01
CA THR A 62 -14.65 -39.09 -3.70
C THR A 62 -15.40 -38.83 -2.39
N ILE A 63 -14.70 -38.41 -1.33
CA ILE A 63 -15.33 -38.07 -0.04
C ILE A 63 -16.35 -36.95 -0.22
N LYS A 64 -16.00 -35.86 -0.91
CA LYS A 64 -16.94 -34.76 -1.19
C LYS A 64 -18.16 -35.21 -1.99
N THR A 65 -18.00 -36.20 -2.88
CA THR A 65 -19.11 -36.76 -3.65
C THR A 65 -20.07 -37.55 -2.75
N VAL A 66 -19.53 -38.36 -1.85
CA VAL A 66 -20.31 -39.11 -0.84
C VAL A 66 -21.01 -38.15 0.12
N GLU A 67 -20.30 -37.18 0.67
CA GLU A 67 -20.79 -36.14 1.57
C GLU A 67 -21.94 -35.33 0.94
N ASN A 68 -21.80 -34.92 -0.32
CA ASN A 68 -22.87 -34.23 -1.05
C ASN A 68 -24.11 -35.12 -1.25
N SER A 69 -23.93 -36.41 -1.52
CA SER A 69 -25.04 -37.38 -1.65
C SER A 69 -25.76 -37.57 -0.31
N ASN A 70 -25.00 -37.65 0.78
CA ASN A 70 -25.50 -37.79 2.14
C ASN A 70 -26.16 -36.52 2.67
N GLY A 71 -25.67 -35.33 2.33
CA GLY A 71 -26.23 -34.04 2.74
C GLY A 71 -27.53 -33.68 2.01
N ARG A 72 -27.74 -34.15 0.77
CA ARG A 72 -28.99 -33.94 0.00
C ARG A 72 -30.06 -35.00 0.31
N TRP A 73 -30.15 -35.43 1.56
CA TRP A 73 -31.04 -36.51 1.99
C TRP A 73 -32.34 -35.98 2.60
N TRP A 74 -33.39 -35.89 1.79
CA TRP A 74 -34.66 -35.24 2.16
C TRP A 74 -35.75 -36.18 2.70
N ILE A 75 -35.54 -37.51 2.65
CA ILE A 75 -36.48 -38.52 3.17
C ILE A 75 -35.90 -39.28 4.37
N PRO A 76 -36.70 -39.94 5.22
CA PRO A 76 -36.17 -40.75 6.32
C PRO A 76 -35.25 -41.88 5.84
N ARG A 77 -34.09 -42.06 6.49
CA ARG A 77 -33.15 -43.16 6.20
C ARG A 77 -33.65 -44.53 6.64
N LEU A 78 -34.64 -44.59 7.54
CA LEU A 78 -35.23 -45.84 8.05
C LEU A 78 -34.19 -46.83 8.60
N GLY A 79 -33.11 -46.32 9.21
CA GLY A 79 -32.02 -47.13 9.78
C GLY A 79 -30.89 -47.48 8.81
N LEU A 80 -31.00 -47.11 7.52
CA LEU A 80 -29.98 -47.36 6.49
C LEU A 80 -28.89 -46.27 6.50
N ASN A 81 -27.95 -46.39 7.43
CA ASN A 81 -26.89 -45.40 7.71
C ASN A 81 -25.50 -45.80 7.18
N GLU A 82 -25.38 -46.92 6.46
CA GLU A 82 -24.10 -47.48 5.99
C GLU A 82 -23.33 -46.49 5.09
N SER A 83 -24.03 -45.64 4.33
CA SER A 83 -23.39 -44.57 3.55
C SER A 83 -22.76 -43.47 4.41
N ILE A 84 -23.26 -43.22 5.62
CA ILE A 84 -22.66 -42.29 6.59
C ILE A 84 -21.42 -42.94 7.21
N GLU A 85 -21.52 -44.20 7.62
CA GLU A 85 -20.37 -44.95 8.16
C GLU A 85 -19.22 -45.03 7.14
N VAL A 86 -19.53 -45.27 5.87
CA VAL A 86 -18.55 -45.24 4.78
C VAL A 86 -17.94 -43.84 4.62
N GLU A 87 -18.73 -42.78 4.74
CA GLU A 87 -18.20 -41.41 4.70
C GLU A 87 -17.20 -41.14 5.83
N GLU A 88 -17.56 -41.49 7.07
CA GLU A 88 -16.73 -41.32 8.26
C GLU A 88 -15.42 -42.12 8.16
N GLU A 89 -15.48 -43.39 7.76
CA GLU A 89 -14.29 -44.22 7.59
C GLU A 89 -13.39 -43.73 6.45
N LEU A 90 -13.95 -43.20 5.36
CA LEU A 90 -13.17 -42.58 4.30
C LEU A 90 -12.47 -41.31 4.78
N LYS A 91 -13.18 -40.44 5.52
CA LYS A 91 -12.61 -39.23 6.14
C LYS A 91 -11.46 -39.58 7.09
N LYS A 92 -11.66 -40.55 7.97
CA LYS A 92 -10.63 -41.05 8.90
C LYS A 92 -9.41 -41.60 8.16
N LYS A 93 -9.62 -42.42 7.12
CA LYS A 93 -8.53 -42.97 6.30
C LYS A 93 -7.76 -41.89 5.55
N TYR A 94 -8.46 -40.89 5.01
CA TYR A 94 -7.82 -39.72 4.41
C TYR A 94 -6.92 -39.00 5.42
N CYS A 95 -7.42 -38.75 6.63
CA CYS A 95 -6.67 -38.06 7.67
C CYS A 95 -5.40 -38.83 8.08
N ILE A 96 -5.49 -40.15 8.27
CA ILE A 96 -4.33 -41.00 8.56
C ILE A 96 -3.28 -40.95 7.44
N LEU A 97 -3.72 -41.00 6.18
CA LEU A 97 -2.81 -40.94 5.04
C LEU A 97 -2.12 -39.58 4.91
N MET A 98 -2.88 -38.49 5.05
CA MET A 98 -2.34 -37.12 5.01
C MET A 98 -1.35 -36.88 6.15
N GLU A 99 -1.68 -37.32 7.36
CA GLU A 99 -0.81 -37.20 8.53
C GLU A 99 0.52 -37.93 8.32
N LYS A 100 0.44 -39.23 7.96
CA LYS A 100 1.62 -40.10 7.86
C LYS A 100 2.54 -39.75 6.70
N ARG A 101 1.99 -39.25 5.57
CA ARG A 101 2.79 -39.00 4.35
C ARG A 101 3.20 -37.55 4.18
N PHE A 102 2.41 -36.60 4.67
CA PHE A 102 2.66 -35.19 4.46
C PHE A 102 2.92 -34.46 5.77
N VAL A 103 1.94 -34.40 6.68
CA VAL A 103 2.02 -33.51 7.86
C VAL A 103 3.22 -33.88 8.75
N ALA A 104 3.28 -35.10 9.27
CA ALA A 104 4.33 -35.48 10.21
C ALA A 104 5.75 -35.47 9.60
N PRO A 105 5.99 -35.96 8.36
CA PRO A 105 7.32 -35.86 7.74
C PRO A 105 7.75 -34.42 7.44
N LEU A 106 6.84 -33.56 6.97
CA LEU A 106 7.14 -32.14 6.71
C LEU A 106 7.46 -31.42 8.02
N ASP A 107 6.68 -31.67 9.06
CA ASP A 107 6.87 -31.06 10.39
C ASP A 107 8.21 -31.47 10.98
N LYS A 108 8.54 -32.76 10.92
CA LYS A 108 9.84 -33.26 11.36
C LYS A 108 10.99 -32.56 10.63
N LYS A 109 10.94 -32.51 9.29
CA LYS A 109 12.02 -31.89 8.50
C LYS A 109 12.11 -30.38 8.75
N MET A 110 10.98 -29.69 8.88
CA MET A 110 10.93 -28.28 9.25
C MET A 110 11.53 -28.04 10.65
N PHE A 111 11.18 -28.85 11.64
CA PHE A 111 11.72 -28.77 13.00
C PHE A 111 13.24 -29.03 13.03
N ASP A 112 13.71 -30.03 12.30
CA ASP A 112 15.14 -30.33 12.15
C ASP A 112 15.88 -29.12 11.53
N ASN A 113 15.32 -28.49 10.51
CA ASN A 113 15.86 -27.27 9.90
C ASN A 113 15.91 -26.09 10.89
N MET A 114 14.81 -25.86 11.60
CA MET A 114 14.67 -24.78 12.58
C MET A 114 15.59 -24.96 13.79
N ALA A 115 16.06 -26.18 14.08
CA ALA A 115 16.99 -26.44 15.16
C ALA A 115 18.30 -25.64 15.03
N TYR A 116 18.69 -25.29 13.81
CA TYR A 116 19.91 -24.53 13.50
C TYR A 116 19.69 -23.01 13.42
N PHE A 117 18.46 -22.53 13.62
CA PHE A 117 18.17 -21.10 13.51
C PHE A 117 18.89 -20.29 14.59
N ASN A 118 19.48 -19.18 14.17
CA ASN A 118 20.26 -18.29 15.01
C ASN A 118 20.15 -16.84 14.48
N SER A 119 20.88 -15.89 15.08
CA SER A 119 20.83 -14.48 14.71
C SER A 119 21.29 -14.19 13.27
N SER A 120 21.95 -15.14 12.61
CA SER A 120 22.43 -15.03 11.23
C SER A 120 21.54 -15.75 10.22
N THR A 121 20.43 -16.35 10.66
CA THR A 121 19.47 -16.99 9.75
C THR A 121 18.91 -15.96 8.76
N PRO A 122 18.86 -16.26 7.45
CA PRO A 122 18.32 -15.34 6.44
C PRO A 122 16.89 -14.90 6.75
N VAL A 123 16.59 -13.64 6.47
CA VAL A 123 15.32 -12.99 6.82
C VAL A 123 14.13 -13.63 6.10
N ASP A 124 14.29 -13.98 4.83
CA ASP A 124 13.32 -14.70 4.00
C ASP A 124 12.98 -16.08 4.58
N VAL A 125 13.98 -16.79 5.10
CA VAL A 125 13.79 -18.08 5.78
C VAL A 125 12.97 -17.89 7.06
N ILE A 126 13.29 -16.88 7.89
CA ILE A 126 12.51 -16.55 9.09
C ILE A 126 11.06 -16.23 8.73
N ILE A 127 10.84 -15.39 7.70
CA ILE A 127 9.50 -15.00 7.25
C ILE A 127 8.68 -16.23 6.85
N SER A 128 9.20 -17.10 5.97
CA SER A 128 8.50 -18.30 5.49
C SER A 128 8.07 -19.21 6.66
N HIS A 129 8.97 -19.47 7.62
CA HIS A 129 8.69 -20.37 8.74
C HIS A 129 7.69 -19.76 9.73
N VAL A 130 7.85 -18.48 10.08
CA VAL A 130 6.91 -17.81 11.00
C VAL A 130 5.52 -17.72 10.36
N ASP A 131 5.42 -17.37 9.07
CA ASP A 131 4.14 -17.35 8.35
C ASP A 131 3.46 -18.72 8.35
N HIS A 132 4.21 -19.78 8.08
CA HIS A 132 3.71 -21.14 8.08
C HIS A 132 3.15 -21.53 9.46
N LEU A 133 3.94 -21.33 10.52
CA LEU A 133 3.58 -21.69 11.89
C LEU A 133 2.34 -20.92 12.36
N VAL A 134 2.34 -19.59 12.21
CA VAL A 134 1.22 -18.72 12.64
C VAL A 134 -0.09 -19.15 11.97
N LYS A 135 -0.07 -19.33 10.65
CA LYS A 135 -1.26 -19.72 9.88
C LYS A 135 -1.77 -21.11 10.27
N ARG A 136 -0.88 -22.10 10.42
CA ARG A 136 -1.29 -23.45 10.84
C ARG A 136 -1.85 -23.49 12.25
N ILE A 137 -1.19 -22.82 13.19
CA ILE A 137 -1.68 -22.77 14.58
C ILE A 137 -3.05 -22.12 14.64
N ASN A 138 -3.25 -20.99 13.95
CA ASN A 138 -4.54 -20.31 13.96
C ASN A 138 -5.65 -21.14 13.30
N LEU A 139 -5.37 -21.85 12.20
CA LEU A 139 -6.33 -22.79 11.58
C LEU A 139 -6.67 -23.96 12.52
N ILE A 140 -5.68 -24.52 13.21
CA ILE A 140 -5.90 -25.58 14.20
C ILE A 140 -6.74 -25.06 15.37
N LYS A 141 -6.46 -23.86 15.89
CA LYS A 141 -7.28 -23.23 16.94
C LYS A 141 -8.73 -23.06 16.49
N ALA A 142 -8.95 -22.57 15.27
CA ALA A 142 -10.30 -22.44 14.71
C ALA A 142 -11.03 -23.79 14.65
N LYS A 143 -10.32 -24.88 14.31
CA LYS A 143 -10.86 -26.26 14.35
C LYS A 143 -11.22 -26.71 15.74
N LEU A 144 -10.33 -26.52 16.72
CA LEU A 144 -10.59 -26.91 18.10
C LEU A 144 -11.73 -26.09 18.73
N LEU A 145 -11.97 -24.87 18.24
CA LEU A 145 -13.08 -24.00 18.64
C LEU A 145 -14.37 -24.21 17.83
N ASN A 146 -14.40 -25.16 16.89
CA ASN A 146 -15.55 -25.45 16.02
C ASN A 146 -16.06 -24.24 15.21
N HIS A 147 -15.15 -23.43 14.68
CA HIS A 147 -15.52 -22.35 13.76
C HIS A 147 -16.19 -22.91 12.49
N PRO A 148 -17.09 -22.16 11.84
CA PRO A 148 -17.75 -22.60 10.61
C PRO A 148 -16.76 -22.66 9.44
N VAL A 149 -17.02 -23.54 8.47
CA VAL A 149 -16.13 -23.81 7.32
C VAL A 149 -15.82 -22.55 6.51
N GLU A 150 -16.80 -21.65 6.38
CA GLU A 150 -16.66 -20.38 5.66
C GLU A 150 -15.63 -19.43 6.29
N GLU A 151 -15.36 -19.58 7.59
CA GLU A 151 -14.29 -18.82 8.26
C GLU A 151 -12.91 -19.39 7.93
N PHE A 152 -12.77 -20.73 7.84
CA PHE A 152 -11.49 -21.35 7.47
C PHE A 152 -11.00 -20.89 6.10
N GLU A 153 -11.89 -20.80 5.11
CA GLU A 153 -11.54 -20.38 3.75
C GLU A 153 -11.03 -18.93 3.70
N LYS A 154 -11.48 -18.07 4.63
CA LYS A 154 -11.08 -16.66 4.73
C LYS A 154 -9.80 -16.46 5.53
N MET A 155 -9.42 -17.41 6.37
CA MET A 155 -8.19 -17.34 7.15
C MET A 155 -6.95 -17.45 6.25
N GLY A 156 -5.85 -16.83 6.70
CA GLY A 156 -4.55 -16.95 6.03
C GLY A 156 -4.10 -18.41 5.96
N GLN A 157 -3.86 -18.91 4.75
CA GLN A 157 -3.54 -20.32 4.51
C GLN A 157 -2.02 -20.54 4.47
N PRO A 158 -1.51 -21.61 5.11
CA PRO A 158 -0.08 -21.87 5.19
C PRO A 158 0.50 -22.28 3.84
N VAL A 159 1.77 -21.91 3.63
CA VAL A 159 2.56 -22.35 2.48
C VAL A 159 3.54 -23.41 2.97
N PHE A 160 3.60 -24.56 2.28
CA PHE A 160 4.41 -25.71 2.68
C PHE A 160 5.78 -25.72 1.98
N ASN A 161 6.49 -24.60 2.02
CA ASN A 161 7.84 -24.43 1.43
C ASN A 161 8.97 -24.33 2.47
N THR A 162 8.72 -24.73 3.72
CA THR A 162 9.63 -24.58 4.88
C THR A 162 10.71 -25.68 4.97
N VAL A 163 10.88 -26.48 3.92
CA VAL A 163 11.53 -27.79 4.01
C VAL A 163 12.89 -27.83 3.29
N GLU A 164 13.13 -26.97 2.31
CA GLU A 164 14.41 -26.90 1.60
C GLU A 164 15.15 -25.60 1.91
N ILE A 165 16.22 -25.71 2.69
CA ILE A 165 17.21 -24.65 2.83
C ILE A 165 18.27 -24.89 1.74
N GLY A 166 18.32 -24.04 0.71
CA GLY A 166 19.47 -23.96 -0.20
C GLY A 166 19.41 -24.76 -1.52
N ALA A 167 18.28 -25.32 -1.91
CA ALA A 167 18.08 -25.81 -3.28
C ALA A 167 16.92 -25.03 -3.90
N GLY A 168 17.22 -24.20 -4.90
CA GLY A 168 16.24 -23.39 -5.64
C GLY A 168 15.32 -24.23 -6.53
N GLN A 169 14.64 -25.23 -5.98
CA GLN A 169 13.47 -25.86 -6.58
C GLN A 169 12.28 -25.51 -5.73
N ASP A 170 11.76 -24.30 -5.92
CA ASP A 170 10.43 -23.96 -5.45
C ASP A 170 9.47 -25.07 -5.91
N ILE A 171 8.77 -25.69 -4.96
CA ILE A 171 7.64 -26.56 -5.27
C ILE A 171 6.73 -25.73 -6.19
N ALA A 172 6.42 -26.25 -7.37
CA ALA A 172 5.64 -25.52 -8.36
C ALA A 172 4.33 -24.98 -7.74
N GLU A 173 3.94 -23.76 -8.10
CA GLU A 173 2.84 -23.04 -7.46
C GLU A 173 1.52 -23.84 -7.47
N ASP A 174 1.27 -24.56 -8.56
CA ASP A 174 0.13 -25.46 -8.70
C ASP A 174 0.14 -26.60 -7.66
N ILE A 175 1.32 -27.18 -7.37
CA ILE A 175 1.49 -28.20 -6.35
C ILE A 175 1.27 -27.61 -4.95
N GLN A 176 1.74 -26.39 -4.68
CA GLN A 176 1.52 -25.73 -3.39
C GLN A 176 0.03 -25.45 -3.13
N LEU A 177 -0.69 -24.97 -4.14
CA LEU A 177 -2.14 -24.74 -4.06
C LEU A 177 -2.90 -26.03 -3.74
N LYS A 178 -2.48 -27.16 -4.33
CA LYS A 178 -3.07 -28.47 -4.05
C LYS A 178 -2.81 -28.93 -2.62
N ILE A 179 -1.57 -28.84 -2.13
CA ILE A 179 -1.23 -29.23 -0.75
C ILE A 179 -2.02 -28.40 0.26
N LYS A 180 -2.14 -27.09 0.03
CA LYS A 180 -2.95 -26.19 0.84
C LYS A 180 -4.39 -26.67 0.95
N ASP A 181 -5.03 -26.98 -0.17
CA ASP A 181 -6.42 -27.44 -0.19
C ASP A 181 -6.57 -28.82 0.48
N LEU A 182 -5.63 -29.75 0.25
CA LEU A 182 -5.62 -31.04 0.93
C LEU A 182 -5.49 -30.91 2.45
N TYR A 183 -4.64 -30.00 2.92
CA TYR A 183 -4.46 -29.73 4.35
C TYR A 183 -5.70 -29.10 5.00
N LEU A 184 -6.39 -28.20 4.30
CA LEU A 184 -7.65 -27.64 4.79
C LEU A 184 -8.69 -28.75 5.05
N TYR A 185 -8.90 -29.65 4.09
CA TYR A 185 -9.82 -30.77 4.26
C TYR A 185 -9.36 -31.78 5.30
N TYR A 186 -8.05 -31.94 5.48
CA TYR A 186 -7.51 -32.71 6.60
C TYR A 186 -7.97 -32.14 7.94
N LEU A 187 -7.85 -30.82 8.15
CA LEU A 187 -8.32 -30.20 9.38
C LEU A 187 -9.85 -30.31 9.54
N LEU A 188 -10.61 -30.12 8.46
CA LEU A 188 -12.07 -30.20 8.50
C LEU A 188 -12.55 -31.59 8.89
N TRP A 189 -11.96 -32.64 8.33
CA TRP A 189 -12.38 -34.03 8.54
C TRP A 189 -11.69 -34.73 9.72
N GLN A 190 -10.68 -34.13 10.33
CA GLN A 190 -10.02 -34.72 11.47
C GLN A 190 -10.90 -34.61 12.73
N GLU A 191 -11.12 -35.76 13.38
CA GLU A 191 -11.93 -35.90 14.59
C GLU A 191 -11.08 -36.15 15.84
N ASP A 192 -9.84 -36.61 15.67
CA ASP A 192 -8.89 -36.78 16.77
C ASP A 192 -8.34 -35.42 17.23
N THR A 193 -9.14 -34.73 18.03
CA THR A 193 -8.80 -33.43 18.61
C THR A 193 -7.59 -33.50 19.53
N GLN A 194 -7.33 -34.65 20.17
CA GLN A 194 -6.15 -34.82 21.03
C GLN A 194 -4.87 -34.82 20.20
N SER A 195 -4.84 -35.57 19.09
CA SER A 195 -3.70 -35.58 18.17
C SER A 195 -3.46 -34.20 17.55
N ILE A 196 -4.51 -33.51 17.09
CA ILE A 196 -4.40 -32.14 16.56
C ILE A 196 -3.84 -31.18 17.62
N ASN A 197 -4.34 -31.25 18.85
CA ASN A 197 -3.90 -30.37 19.93
C ASN A 197 -2.43 -30.61 20.30
N GLN A 198 -1.95 -31.86 20.24
CA GLN A 198 -0.52 -32.15 20.41
C GLN A 198 0.32 -31.50 19.30
N GLY A 199 -0.07 -31.66 18.03
CA GLY A 199 0.61 -31.01 16.90
C GLY A 199 0.61 -29.48 17.02
N MET A 200 -0.49 -28.88 17.50
CA MET A 200 -0.55 -27.45 17.77
C MET A 200 0.48 -27.01 18.82
N ASN A 201 0.60 -27.77 19.91
CA ASN A 201 1.55 -27.44 20.98
C ASN A 201 2.99 -27.48 20.48
N ASP A 202 3.34 -28.45 19.63
CA ASP A 202 4.68 -28.53 19.02
C ASP A 202 4.95 -27.32 18.12
N LEU A 203 3.99 -26.97 17.25
CA LEU A 203 4.09 -25.77 16.40
C LEU A 203 4.23 -24.48 17.24
N GLN A 204 3.49 -24.37 18.34
CA GLN A 204 3.57 -23.23 19.26
C GLN A 204 4.93 -23.12 19.95
N GLN A 205 5.50 -24.24 20.40
CA GLN A 205 6.85 -24.27 20.98
C GLN A 205 7.91 -23.80 19.98
N TRP A 206 7.81 -24.24 18.72
CA TRP A 206 8.72 -23.82 17.66
C TRP A 206 8.55 -22.35 17.26
N LEU A 207 7.31 -21.84 17.21
CA LEU A 207 7.04 -20.43 17.02
C LEU A 207 7.67 -19.59 18.14
N ALA A 208 7.45 -19.97 19.39
CA ALA A 208 8.03 -19.30 20.55
C ALA A 208 9.58 -19.31 20.50
N ARG A 209 10.18 -20.44 20.12
CA ARG A 209 11.64 -20.59 19.98
C ARG A 209 12.20 -19.62 18.94
N VAL A 210 11.63 -19.55 17.74
CA VAL A 210 12.14 -18.67 16.67
C VAL A 210 11.98 -17.20 17.02
N LEU A 211 10.85 -16.82 17.60
CA LEU A 211 10.62 -15.45 18.06
C LEU A 211 11.54 -15.05 19.24
N SER A 212 12.09 -16.04 19.95
CA SER A 212 12.95 -15.84 21.13
C SER A 212 14.45 -15.99 20.85
N ILE A 213 14.88 -16.23 19.60
CA ILE A 213 16.30 -16.33 19.23
C ILE A 213 17.07 -15.11 19.76
N LYS A 214 18.15 -15.34 20.51
CA LYS A 214 18.96 -14.26 21.08
C LYS A 214 19.52 -13.39 19.95
N GLY A 215 19.34 -12.08 20.05
CA GLY A 215 19.80 -11.11 19.05
C GLY A 215 18.90 -10.96 17.83
N SER A 216 17.83 -11.76 17.67
CA SER A 216 16.81 -11.48 16.66
C SER A 216 15.98 -10.25 17.07
N ASN A 217 15.36 -9.59 16.11
CA ASN A 217 14.40 -8.51 16.31
C ASN A 217 13.20 -8.75 15.39
N LEU A 218 12.18 -7.89 15.43
CA LEU A 218 11.01 -8.01 14.56
C LEU A 218 11.12 -7.17 13.27
N HIS A 219 12.30 -6.66 12.92
CA HIS A 219 12.46 -5.81 11.73
C HIS A 219 12.14 -6.57 10.44
N TRP A 220 12.21 -7.90 10.44
CA TRP A 220 11.77 -8.74 9.32
C TRP A 220 10.29 -8.54 8.96
N LEU A 221 9.45 -8.02 9.87
CA LEU A 221 8.06 -7.65 9.55
C LEU A 221 7.98 -6.59 8.45
N VAL A 222 8.95 -5.67 8.40
CA VAL A 222 9.07 -4.68 7.33
C VAL A 222 9.39 -5.36 6.00
N ALA A 223 10.39 -6.24 5.97
CA ALA A 223 10.76 -6.99 4.76
C ALA A 223 9.59 -7.85 4.26
N ARG A 224 8.91 -8.57 5.15
CA ARG A 224 7.69 -9.33 4.84
C ARG A 224 6.62 -8.47 4.16
N THR A 225 6.39 -7.28 4.69
CA THR A 225 5.34 -6.37 4.20
C THR A 225 5.73 -5.77 2.85
N ASN A 226 7.01 -5.46 2.65
CA ASN A 226 7.53 -4.98 1.38
C ASN A 226 7.46 -6.01 0.25
N SER A 227 7.37 -7.31 0.58
CA SER A 227 7.20 -8.39 -0.39
C SER A 227 5.74 -8.64 -0.79
N ASP A 228 4.74 -7.99 -0.17
CA ASP A 228 3.33 -8.14 -0.56
C ASP A 228 3.07 -7.39 -1.89
N PRO A 229 2.77 -8.09 -2.99
CA PRO A 229 2.57 -7.46 -4.30
C PRO A 229 1.31 -6.58 -4.36
N GLN A 230 0.40 -6.70 -3.38
CA GLN A 230 -0.80 -5.85 -3.29
C GLN A 230 -0.50 -4.48 -2.67
N LEU A 231 0.69 -4.29 -2.11
CA LEU A 231 1.10 -3.04 -1.50
C LEU A 231 2.09 -2.30 -2.41
N THR A 232 1.77 -1.06 -2.72
CA THR A 232 2.60 -0.22 -3.58
C THR A 232 3.40 0.77 -2.74
N PRO A 233 4.71 0.95 -3.01
CA PRO A 233 5.48 2.05 -2.42
C PRO A 233 5.03 3.40 -3.02
N TYR A 234 5.35 4.50 -2.33
CA TYR A 234 5.27 5.84 -2.94
C TYR A 234 6.60 6.19 -3.61
N THR A 235 6.54 6.62 -4.85
CA THR A 235 7.68 6.95 -5.70
C THR A 235 7.54 8.37 -6.24
N LEU A 236 8.62 8.94 -6.78
CA LEU A 236 8.54 10.25 -7.44
C LEU A 236 7.56 10.26 -8.61
N ALA A 237 7.39 9.13 -9.31
CA ALA A 237 6.48 9.02 -10.45
C ALA A 237 5.00 9.21 -10.07
N ASP A 238 4.63 8.90 -8.81
CA ASP A 238 3.26 9.10 -8.32
C ASP A 238 2.87 10.59 -8.22
N PHE A 239 3.88 11.48 -8.23
CA PHE A 239 3.69 12.93 -8.10
C PHE A 239 4.09 13.69 -9.37
N TRP A 240 5.21 13.31 -9.97
CA TRP A 240 5.80 13.97 -11.13
C TRP A 240 5.39 13.33 -12.47
N GLY A 241 4.68 12.20 -12.43
CA GLY A 241 4.24 11.45 -13.61
C GLY A 241 5.24 10.39 -14.07
N GLU A 242 4.82 9.56 -15.03
CA GLU A 242 5.57 8.38 -15.48
C GLU A 242 6.93 8.72 -16.11
N ALA A 243 7.11 9.93 -16.62
CA ALA A 243 8.37 10.40 -17.19
C ALA A 243 9.55 10.36 -16.19
N VAL A 244 9.26 10.35 -14.89
CA VAL A 244 10.23 10.36 -13.79
C VAL A 244 10.47 8.95 -13.22
N ARG A 245 9.89 7.91 -13.81
CA ARG A 245 10.05 6.52 -13.35
C ARG A 245 11.49 6.04 -13.59
N GLU A 246 12.32 6.09 -12.55
CA GLU A 246 13.68 5.54 -12.54
C GLU A 246 13.77 4.34 -11.59
N THR A 247 14.53 3.31 -11.97
CA THR A 247 14.68 2.07 -11.17
C THR A 247 15.41 2.24 -9.84
N LYS A 248 16.05 3.39 -9.59
CA LYS A 248 16.83 3.68 -8.36
C LYS A 248 16.42 5.01 -7.71
N SER A 249 15.20 5.47 -7.90
CA SER A 249 14.72 6.69 -7.23
C SER A 249 14.43 6.45 -5.74
N GLU A 250 14.58 7.49 -4.93
CA GLU A 250 14.08 7.49 -3.55
C GLU A 250 12.59 7.15 -3.53
N ARG A 251 12.18 6.35 -2.54
CA ARG A 251 10.80 5.90 -2.38
C ARG A 251 10.47 5.72 -0.91
N VAL A 252 9.18 5.84 -0.58
CA VAL A 252 8.66 5.34 0.69
C VAL A 252 8.26 3.90 0.46
N ASP A 253 9.00 2.97 1.07
CA ASP A 253 8.67 1.55 1.02
C ASP A 253 7.25 1.29 1.53
N SER A 254 6.59 0.27 0.97
CA SER A 254 5.17 0.00 1.26
C SER A 254 4.91 -0.32 2.73
N SER A 255 5.90 -0.88 3.44
CA SER A 255 5.90 -1.06 4.88
C SER A 255 5.76 0.23 5.67
N PHE A 256 6.16 1.39 5.12
CA PHE A 256 6.07 2.69 5.78
C PHE A 256 4.89 3.52 5.27
N THR A 257 3.82 2.83 4.87
CA THR A 257 2.50 3.40 4.58
C THR A 257 1.51 2.97 5.64
N LEU A 258 0.36 3.64 5.71
CA LEU A 258 -0.73 3.31 6.61
C LEU A 258 -1.23 1.89 6.36
N LYS A 259 -1.41 1.50 5.09
CA LYS A 259 -1.81 0.13 4.72
C LYS A 259 -0.74 -0.89 5.10
N GLY A 260 0.55 -0.56 4.90
CA GLY A 260 1.66 -1.40 5.34
C GLY A 260 1.68 -1.58 6.86
N LYS A 261 1.46 -0.50 7.60
CA LYS A 261 1.32 -0.54 9.06
C LYS A 261 0.15 -1.42 9.50
N GLU A 262 -1.01 -1.28 8.86
CA GLU A 262 -2.18 -2.13 9.14
C GLU A 262 -1.87 -3.62 8.91
N LYS A 263 -1.12 -3.96 7.86
CA LYS A 263 -0.67 -5.34 7.57
C LYS A 263 0.32 -5.86 8.61
N ILE A 264 1.26 -5.01 9.06
CA ILE A 264 2.21 -5.36 10.14
C ILE A 264 1.46 -5.59 11.45
N ASP A 265 0.57 -4.66 11.83
CA ASP A 265 -0.20 -4.75 13.07
C ASP A 265 -1.12 -5.98 13.08
N GLY A 266 -1.81 -6.23 11.96
CA GLY A 266 -2.64 -7.42 11.78
C GLY A 266 -1.84 -8.70 11.95
N PHE A 267 -0.66 -8.78 11.33
CA PHE A 267 0.18 -9.97 11.44
C PHE A 267 0.80 -10.15 12.84
N ILE A 268 1.15 -9.06 13.54
CA ILE A 268 1.54 -9.13 14.96
C ILE A 268 0.38 -9.71 15.80
N SER A 269 -0.85 -9.28 15.54
CA SER A 269 -2.03 -9.84 16.22
C SER A 269 -2.23 -11.34 15.91
N GLU A 270 -1.99 -11.77 14.68
CA GLU A 270 -2.03 -13.18 14.30
C GLU A 270 -0.97 -14.00 15.04
N ILE A 271 0.25 -13.46 15.21
CA ILE A 271 1.32 -14.08 16.00
C ILE A 271 0.90 -14.21 17.46
N GLU A 272 0.35 -13.15 18.06
CA GLU A 272 -0.11 -13.15 19.46
C GLU A 272 -1.25 -14.16 19.66
N THR A 273 -2.16 -14.27 18.70
CA THR A 273 -3.22 -15.29 18.73
C THR A 273 -2.67 -16.69 18.54
N ALA A 274 -1.59 -16.89 17.78
CA ALA A 274 -0.99 -18.20 17.59
C ALA A 274 -0.25 -18.68 18.85
N LEU A 275 0.43 -17.80 19.59
CA LEU A 275 1.19 -18.16 20.78
C LEU A 275 0.33 -18.78 21.90
N THR A 276 0.98 -19.57 22.76
CA THR A 276 0.38 -20.06 24.02
C THR A 276 0.34 -18.96 25.07
N ASP A 277 1.41 -18.17 25.15
CA ASP A 277 1.51 -16.97 25.99
C ASP A 277 1.94 -15.76 25.13
N PRO A 278 1.04 -14.78 24.90
CA PRO A 278 1.37 -13.56 24.15
C PRO A 278 2.51 -12.73 24.77
N LEU A 279 2.78 -12.87 26.09
CA LEU A 279 3.83 -12.11 26.77
C LEU A 279 5.24 -12.45 26.26
N ILE A 280 5.43 -13.60 25.60
CA ILE A 280 6.67 -13.98 24.91
C ILE A 280 7.11 -12.87 23.94
N LEU A 281 6.16 -12.20 23.28
CA LEU A 281 6.45 -11.16 22.30
C LEU A 281 6.52 -9.75 22.90
N ALA A 282 6.01 -9.52 24.10
CA ALA A 282 5.72 -8.17 24.62
C ALA A 282 6.94 -7.23 24.61
N GLY A 283 8.10 -7.71 25.07
CA GLY A 283 9.34 -6.92 25.07
C GLY A 283 9.80 -6.53 23.67
N ARG A 284 9.84 -7.51 22.76
CA ARG A 284 10.26 -7.34 21.36
C ARG A 284 9.28 -6.51 20.55
N LYS A 285 7.97 -6.67 20.79
CA LYS A 285 6.90 -5.85 20.22
C LYS A 285 7.10 -4.38 20.58
N ARG A 286 7.36 -4.09 21.85
CA ARG A 286 7.62 -2.71 22.32
C ARG A 286 8.87 -2.11 21.67
N GLU A 287 9.97 -2.87 21.61
CA GLU A 287 11.21 -2.44 20.94
C GLU A 287 11.00 -2.20 19.45
N PHE A 288 10.28 -3.12 18.78
CA PHE A 288 9.91 -3.01 17.38
C PHE A 288 9.11 -1.74 17.13
N TYR A 289 8.04 -1.45 17.87
CA TYR A 289 7.24 -0.25 17.62
C TYR A 289 8.02 1.04 17.86
N LYS A 290 8.94 1.06 18.84
CA LYS A 290 9.83 2.19 19.06
C LYS A 290 10.75 2.44 17.86
N TRP A 291 11.38 1.37 17.35
CA TRP A 291 12.22 1.45 16.15
C TRP A 291 11.40 1.79 14.90
N TYR A 292 10.29 1.09 14.69
CA TYR A 292 9.43 1.19 13.52
C TYR A 292 8.87 2.59 13.36
N LYS A 293 8.45 3.25 14.45
CA LYS A 293 8.09 4.68 14.41
C LYS A 293 9.22 5.52 13.82
N THR A 294 10.43 5.35 14.34
CA THR A 294 11.59 6.12 13.88
C THR A 294 11.87 5.84 12.40
N ALA A 295 11.90 4.56 11.99
CA ALA A 295 12.12 4.16 10.61
C ALA A 295 11.04 4.71 9.65
N TYR A 296 9.76 4.65 10.05
CA TYR A 296 8.63 5.17 9.29
C TYR A 296 8.79 6.67 9.04
N LEU A 297 9.03 7.44 10.10
CA LEU A 297 9.18 8.89 10.01
C LEU A 297 10.42 9.29 9.20
N THR A 298 11.53 8.57 9.36
CA THR A 298 12.76 8.79 8.59
C THR A 298 12.57 8.48 7.11
N GLY A 299 11.85 7.41 6.76
CA GLY A 299 11.55 7.07 5.36
C GLY A 299 10.80 8.18 4.63
N TRP A 300 9.79 8.75 5.29
CA TRP A 300 9.06 9.91 4.75
C TRP A 300 9.93 11.16 4.67
N LEU A 301 10.74 11.46 5.70
CA LEU A 301 11.61 12.64 5.70
C LEU A 301 12.69 12.58 4.60
N ASN A 302 13.27 11.40 4.37
CA ASN A 302 14.24 11.19 3.29
C ASN A 302 13.59 11.39 1.92
N PHE A 303 12.37 10.86 1.73
CA PHE A 303 11.62 11.06 0.50
C PHE A 303 11.31 12.54 0.25
N VAL A 304 10.90 13.29 1.27
CA VAL A 304 10.71 14.74 1.22
C VAL A 304 12.00 15.44 0.81
N ALA A 305 13.12 15.13 1.47
CA ALA A 305 14.41 15.78 1.20
C ALA A 305 14.90 15.58 -0.24
N GLN A 306 14.48 14.49 -0.89
CA GLN A 306 14.85 14.18 -2.27
C GLN A 306 13.74 14.46 -3.29
N PHE A 307 12.58 14.96 -2.86
CA PHE A 307 11.40 15.04 -3.71
C PHE A 307 11.62 15.88 -4.97
N ASP A 308 12.33 17.00 -4.83
CA ASP A 308 12.65 17.93 -5.92
C ASP A 308 13.59 17.35 -6.97
N THR A 309 14.24 16.20 -6.71
CA THR A 309 15.02 15.51 -7.73
C THR A 309 14.15 15.01 -8.88
N GLY A 310 12.85 14.78 -8.66
CA GLY A 310 11.92 14.37 -9.72
C GLY A 310 11.86 15.37 -10.88
N LYS A 311 11.98 16.66 -10.57
CA LYS A 311 12.06 17.74 -11.57
C LYS A 311 13.26 17.58 -12.52
N LYS A 312 14.40 17.07 -12.05
CA LYS A 312 15.61 16.85 -12.88
C LYS A 312 15.38 15.80 -13.97
N ASN A 313 14.39 14.94 -13.79
CA ASN A 313 14.08 13.87 -14.72
C ASN A 313 13.04 14.28 -15.78
N LEU A 314 12.54 15.52 -15.73
CA LEU A 314 11.76 16.13 -16.81
C LEU A 314 12.74 16.54 -17.94
N LYS A 315 12.73 15.80 -19.05
CA LYS A 315 13.70 15.93 -20.14
C LYS A 315 13.17 16.75 -21.33
N THR A 316 11.86 16.84 -21.50
CA THR A 316 11.25 17.53 -22.64
C THR A 316 10.47 18.77 -22.21
N ARG A 317 10.37 19.75 -23.10
CA ARG A 317 9.53 20.94 -22.90
C ARG A 317 8.08 20.59 -22.55
N GLU A 318 7.53 19.57 -23.21
CA GLU A 318 6.16 19.11 -22.95
C GLU A 318 6.00 18.58 -21.52
N GLN A 319 6.96 17.80 -21.02
CA GLN A 319 6.95 17.30 -19.64
C GLN A 319 6.99 18.46 -18.63
N TRP A 320 7.86 19.44 -18.86
CA TRP A 320 7.94 20.64 -18.03
C TRP A 320 6.65 21.49 -18.09
N LEU A 321 6.08 21.67 -19.27
CA LEU A 321 4.83 22.42 -19.48
C LEU A 321 3.65 21.73 -18.79
N ASN A 322 3.54 20.41 -18.90
CA ASN A 322 2.48 19.65 -18.24
C ASN A 322 2.49 19.87 -16.73
N ILE A 323 3.67 19.80 -16.10
CA ILE A 323 3.80 20.08 -14.66
C ILE A 323 3.57 21.56 -14.34
N SER A 324 4.02 22.49 -15.20
CA SER A 324 3.83 23.93 -14.95
C SER A 324 2.36 24.30 -14.85
N THR A 325 1.47 23.69 -15.63
CA THR A 325 0.03 23.97 -15.53
C THR A 325 -0.62 23.56 -14.20
N ILE A 326 0.02 22.66 -13.43
CA ILE A 326 -0.52 22.11 -12.18
C ILE A 326 0.37 22.33 -10.96
N ALA A 327 1.59 22.87 -11.11
CA ALA A 327 2.60 22.91 -10.04
C ALA A 327 2.08 23.59 -8.75
N GLY A 328 1.29 24.66 -8.90
CA GLY A 328 0.65 25.37 -7.80
C GLY A 328 -0.75 24.88 -7.42
N ASP A 329 -1.30 23.88 -8.11
CA ASP A 329 -2.63 23.33 -7.84
C ASP A 329 -2.61 22.33 -6.67
N LYS A 330 -3.77 22.09 -6.05
CA LYS A 330 -3.94 21.08 -5.00
C LYS A 330 -3.52 19.67 -5.44
N LYS A 331 -3.70 19.35 -6.73
CA LYS A 331 -3.31 18.08 -7.37
C LYS A 331 -1.88 18.11 -7.93
N GLY A 332 -1.20 19.25 -7.86
CA GLY A 332 0.21 19.37 -8.26
C GLY A 332 1.14 18.53 -7.38
N PRO A 333 2.39 18.30 -7.81
CA PRO A 333 3.33 17.42 -7.11
C PRO A 333 3.54 17.81 -5.64
N TYR A 334 3.71 19.10 -5.38
CA TYR A 334 4.04 19.63 -4.05
C TYR A 334 2.88 19.55 -3.05
N PHE A 335 1.70 20.08 -3.42
CA PHE A 335 0.56 20.08 -2.51
C PHE A 335 -0.09 18.70 -2.34
N SER A 336 0.04 17.82 -3.32
CA SER A 336 -0.37 16.41 -3.17
C SER A 336 0.56 15.67 -2.20
N LEU A 337 1.88 15.87 -2.27
CA LEU A 337 2.82 15.30 -1.29
C LEU A 337 2.49 15.73 0.14
N LEU A 338 2.30 17.03 0.38
CA LEU A 338 1.95 17.53 1.71
C LEU A 338 0.66 16.89 2.26
N GLN A 339 -0.34 16.66 1.40
CA GLN A 339 -1.58 15.98 1.79
C GLN A 339 -1.38 14.48 2.07
N ILE A 340 -0.59 13.80 1.25
CA ILE A 340 -0.30 12.37 1.42
C ILE A 340 0.45 12.15 2.73
N ILE A 341 1.47 12.97 3.03
CA ILE A 341 2.20 12.92 4.31
C ILE A 341 1.22 13.05 5.49
N ILE A 342 0.24 13.96 5.42
CA ILE A 342 -0.77 14.10 6.47
C ILE A 342 -1.59 12.82 6.64
N HIS A 343 -2.02 12.22 5.54
CA HIS A 343 -2.81 11.01 5.55
C HIS A 343 -2.02 9.81 6.13
N GLU A 344 -0.80 9.64 5.65
CA GLU A 344 0.07 8.50 5.95
C GLU A 344 0.66 8.58 7.37
N LEU A 345 0.80 9.78 7.94
CA LEU A 345 1.31 9.97 9.30
C LEU A 345 0.22 10.11 10.37
N LYS A 346 -1.06 9.96 10.01
CA LYS A 346 -2.19 10.21 10.91
C LYS A 346 -2.09 9.46 12.24
N SER A 347 -1.57 8.23 12.23
CA SER A 347 -1.45 7.38 13.42
C SER A 347 -0.46 7.90 14.46
N PHE A 348 0.40 8.86 14.09
CA PHE A 348 1.41 9.41 14.99
C PHE A 348 1.01 10.78 15.57
N PHE A 349 -0.08 11.40 15.10
CA PHE A 349 -0.42 12.79 15.46
C PHE A 349 -0.83 13.03 16.90
N ASP A 350 -1.30 11.99 17.60
CA ASP A 350 -1.70 12.06 19.01
C ASP A 350 -0.51 11.85 19.96
N GLU A 351 0.69 11.60 19.43
CA GLU A 351 1.86 11.37 20.25
C GLU A 351 2.41 12.66 20.87
N LYS A 352 2.80 12.58 22.15
CA LYS A 352 3.35 13.72 22.91
C LYS A 352 4.61 14.31 22.27
N ASN A 353 5.49 13.46 21.73
CA ASN A 353 6.80 13.84 21.20
C ASN A 353 6.84 13.66 19.69
N LEU A 354 6.17 14.57 18.98
CA LEU A 354 6.24 14.69 17.53
C LEU A 354 7.47 15.50 17.10
N PRO A 355 8.23 15.03 16.08
CA PRO A 355 9.23 15.83 15.39
C PRO A 355 8.64 17.15 14.86
N GLU A 356 9.46 18.21 14.86
CA GLU A 356 9.04 19.56 14.46
C GLU A 356 8.55 19.63 13.02
N TRP A 357 9.20 18.89 12.10
CA TRP A 357 8.78 18.87 10.70
C TRP A 357 7.34 18.32 10.54
N ILE A 358 6.93 17.34 11.34
CA ILE A 358 5.56 16.79 11.31
C ILE A 358 4.57 17.83 11.84
N LYS A 359 4.92 18.53 12.93
CA LYS A 359 4.10 19.60 13.46
C LYS A 359 3.91 20.72 12.42
N LEU A 360 4.97 21.08 11.70
CA LEU A 360 4.92 22.03 10.59
C LEU A 360 3.98 21.56 9.47
N VAL A 361 4.08 20.32 9.00
CA VAL A 361 3.15 19.79 7.97
C VAL A 361 1.70 19.89 8.45
N ARG A 362 1.43 19.54 9.71
CA ARG A 362 0.10 19.65 10.32
C ARG A 362 -0.41 21.09 10.34
N ASP A 363 0.43 22.04 10.75
CA ASP A 363 0.05 23.45 10.77
C ASP A 363 -0.20 24.00 9.37
N LEU A 364 0.63 23.65 8.38
CA LEU A 364 0.39 24.01 6.98
C LEU A 364 -0.94 23.46 6.45
N ASN A 365 -1.30 22.22 6.81
CA ASN A 365 -2.60 21.64 6.45
C ASN A 365 -3.78 22.36 7.12
N ASN A 366 -3.63 22.73 8.40
CA ASN A 366 -4.65 23.52 9.10
C ASN A 366 -4.80 24.92 8.47
N LEU A 367 -3.69 25.55 8.07
CA LEU A 367 -3.67 26.83 7.37
C LEU A 367 -4.29 26.76 5.99
N GLN A 368 -4.12 25.65 5.27
CA GLN A 368 -4.84 25.40 4.02
C GLN A 368 -6.37 25.39 4.25
N SER A 369 -6.83 24.72 5.30
CA SER A 369 -8.26 24.69 5.67
C SER A 369 -8.78 26.09 6.05
N GLN A 370 -7.97 26.88 6.76
CA GLN A 370 -8.28 28.27 7.09
C GLN A 370 -8.35 29.15 5.84
N ALA A 371 -7.41 29.00 4.91
CA ALA A 371 -7.39 29.73 3.64
C ALA A 371 -8.65 29.46 2.80
N ILE A 372 -9.10 28.20 2.72
CA ILE A 372 -10.36 27.84 2.05
C ILE A 372 -11.55 28.57 2.67
N THR A 373 -11.62 28.61 4.00
CA THR A 373 -12.69 29.31 4.74
C THR A 373 -12.68 30.81 4.47
N LEU A 374 -11.50 31.44 4.51
CA LEU A 374 -11.34 32.87 4.23
C LEU A 374 -11.75 33.21 2.78
N ARG A 375 -11.41 32.35 1.82
CA ARG A 375 -11.77 32.54 0.41
C ARG A 375 -13.30 32.51 0.23
N ALA A 376 -13.98 31.55 0.86
CA ALA A 376 -15.44 31.45 0.82
C ALA A 376 -16.15 32.67 1.44
N GLN A 377 -15.59 33.23 2.52
CA GLN A 377 -16.10 34.46 3.15
C GLN A 377 -15.94 35.68 2.23
N LYS A 378 -14.82 35.79 1.51
CA LYS A 378 -14.52 36.91 0.60
C LYS A 378 -15.44 36.94 -0.63
N THR A 379 -15.85 35.78 -1.14
CA THR A 379 -16.66 35.67 -2.37
C THR A 379 -18.17 35.74 -2.14
N GLY A 380 -18.63 35.98 -0.90
CA GLY A 380 -20.06 36.01 -0.56
C GLY A 380 -20.78 34.67 -0.77
N SER A 381 -20.04 33.59 -1.02
CA SER A 381 -20.56 32.27 -1.40
C SER A 381 -20.94 31.46 -0.16
N SER A 382 -21.83 31.99 0.67
CA SER A 382 -22.35 31.33 1.86
C SER A 382 -23.33 30.18 1.54
N GLY A 383 -23.72 30.02 0.27
CA GLY A 383 -24.59 28.95 -0.23
C GLY A 383 -23.81 27.89 -1.01
N ILE A 384 -24.02 26.61 -0.69
CA ILE A 384 -23.44 25.40 -1.31
C ILE A 384 -21.94 25.15 -0.98
N ILE A 385 -21.06 26.16 -1.03
CA ILE A 385 -19.63 25.98 -0.62
C ILE A 385 -19.49 25.93 0.91
N GLY A 386 -20.36 26.63 1.65
CA GLY A 386 -20.50 26.48 3.10
C GLY A 386 -20.87 25.05 3.53
N GLN A 387 -21.57 24.29 2.67
CA GLN A 387 -21.86 22.86 2.91
C GLN A 387 -20.65 21.96 2.62
N VAL A 388 -19.75 22.33 1.70
CA VAL A 388 -18.49 21.61 1.47
C VAL A 388 -17.49 21.93 2.58
N ALA A 389 -17.41 23.18 3.03
CA ALA A 389 -16.64 23.57 4.21
C ALA A 389 -17.16 22.86 5.48
N SER A 390 -18.49 22.72 5.65
CA SER A 390 -19.06 21.98 6.78
C SER A 390 -18.97 20.45 6.63
N ARG A 391 -18.97 19.90 5.40
CA ARG A 391 -18.71 18.46 5.13
C ARG A 391 -17.25 18.07 5.25
N VAL A 392 -16.32 18.97 4.92
CA VAL A 392 -14.88 18.79 5.20
C VAL A 392 -14.65 18.93 6.69
N LYS A 393 -15.28 19.91 7.35
CA LYS A 393 -15.29 20.02 8.81
C LYS A 393 -15.96 18.81 9.46
N SER A 394 -16.96 18.16 8.87
CA SER A 394 -17.61 16.97 9.44
C SER A 394 -16.89 15.66 9.13
N LYS A 395 -16.18 15.53 8.00
CA LYS A 395 -15.29 14.37 7.72
C LYS A 395 -13.97 14.45 8.47
N LEU A 396 -13.43 15.66 8.68
CA LEU A 396 -12.35 15.89 9.65
C LEU A 396 -12.89 15.78 11.08
N ALA A 397 -14.08 16.30 11.40
CA ALA A 397 -14.67 16.16 12.73
C ALA A 397 -14.96 14.69 13.08
N SER A 398 -15.47 13.89 12.14
CA SER A 398 -15.69 12.45 12.32
C SER A 398 -14.39 11.67 12.37
N ALA A 399 -13.29 12.19 11.82
CA ALA A 399 -11.94 11.68 12.02
C ALA A 399 -11.27 12.22 13.31
N THR A 400 -11.78 13.30 13.90
CA THR A 400 -11.31 13.91 15.16
C THR A 400 -12.22 13.62 16.36
N HIS A 401 -13.35 12.92 16.18
CA HIS A 401 -14.17 12.47 17.32
C HIS A 401 -13.51 11.29 18.06
N THR A 402 -12.46 10.70 17.50
CA THR A 402 -11.57 9.73 18.18
C THR A 402 -10.21 10.31 18.60
N SER A 403 -9.88 11.55 18.23
CA SER A 403 -8.58 12.18 18.52
C SER A 403 -8.76 13.69 18.75
N GLY A 404 -8.60 14.12 20.00
CA GLY A 404 -8.98 15.44 20.48
C GLY A 404 -8.22 16.63 19.88
N VAL A 405 -8.91 17.78 19.89
CA VAL A 405 -8.41 19.17 19.83
C VAL A 405 -7.47 19.51 18.66
N ILE A 406 -7.81 20.57 17.91
CA ILE A 406 -6.92 21.23 16.94
C ILE A 406 -5.66 21.71 17.68
N ASN A 407 -4.64 20.86 17.78
CA ASN A 407 -3.36 21.19 18.39
C ASN A 407 -2.48 21.92 17.36
N THR A 408 -2.85 23.16 17.01
CA THR A 408 -1.90 24.10 16.40
C THR A 408 -1.11 24.77 17.52
N HIS A 409 0.20 24.98 17.33
CA HIS A 409 0.98 25.82 18.27
C HIS A 409 0.68 27.32 18.11
N LEU A 410 -0.06 27.69 17.06
CA LEU A 410 -0.47 29.07 16.76
C LEU A 410 -1.70 29.46 17.57
N ASP A 411 -1.70 30.67 18.12
CA ASP A 411 -2.91 31.29 18.65
C ASP A 411 -3.89 31.69 17.52
N ALA A 412 -5.09 32.11 17.89
CA ALA A 412 -6.15 32.44 16.94
C ALA A 412 -5.79 33.61 16.00
N GLU A 413 -5.03 34.60 16.48
CA GLU A 413 -4.64 35.77 15.69
C GLU A 413 -3.54 35.40 14.68
N ALA A 414 -2.51 34.68 15.14
CA ALA A 414 -1.45 34.13 14.33
C ALA A 414 -2.03 33.18 13.26
N MET A 415 -2.96 32.32 13.63
CA MET A 415 -3.66 31.42 12.71
C MET A 415 -4.42 32.18 11.62
N MET A 416 -5.12 33.26 11.97
CA MET A 416 -5.83 34.10 11.00
C MET A 416 -4.86 34.82 10.05
N LYS A 417 -3.79 35.42 10.59
CA LYS A 417 -2.76 36.12 9.80
C LYS A 417 -2.03 35.17 8.86
N ALA A 418 -1.58 34.02 9.37
CA ALA A 418 -0.94 32.96 8.58
C ALA A 418 -1.91 32.40 7.52
N GLY A 419 -3.18 32.16 7.86
CA GLY A 419 -4.18 31.70 6.91
C GLY A 419 -4.42 32.67 5.75
N LYS A 420 -4.40 33.99 6.03
CA LYS A 420 -4.44 35.02 4.99
C LYS A 420 -3.21 34.97 4.08
N MET A 421 -2.01 34.79 4.66
CA MET A 421 -0.78 34.69 3.86
C MET A 421 -0.76 33.41 3.00
N PHE A 422 -1.21 32.28 3.55
CA PHE A 422 -1.38 31.04 2.81
C PHE A 422 -2.35 31.20 1.64
N MET A 423 -3.50 31.85 1.87
CA MET A 423 -4.47 32.15 0.81
C MET A 423 -3.86 33.02 -0.29
N THR A 424 -3.17 34.11 0.09
CA THR A 424 -2.46 34.99 -0.86
C THR A 424 -1.41 34.24 -1.67
N TYR A 425 -0.66 33.32 -1.04
CA TYR A 425 0.30 32.48 -1.73
C TYR A 425 -0.37 31.62 -2.80
N GLN A 426 -1.43 30.89 -2.45
CA GLN A 426 -2.17 30.06 -3.40
C GLN A 426 -2.80 30.88 -4.54
N ASP A 427 -3.41 32.02 -4.23
CA ASP A 427 -4.00 32.90 -5.24
C ASP A 427 -2.93 33.44 -6.19
N ALA A 428 -1.75 33.79 -5.66
CA ALA A 428 -0.62 34.23 -6.47
C ALA A 428 -0.08 33.11 -7.38
N LEU A 429 0.04 31.87 -6.88
CA LEU A 429 0.43 30.72 -7.71
C LEU A 429 -0.56 30.48 -8.85
N ALA A 430 -1.87 30.58 -8.60
CA ALA A 430 -2.89 30.46 -9.65
C ALA A 430 -2.75 31.56 -10.71
N ASN A 431 -2.41 32.78 -10.30
CA ASN A 431 -2.19 33.91 -11.20
C ASN A 431 -0.86 33.83 -11.97
N ILE A 432 0.08 32.94 -11.61
CA ILE A 432 1.28 32.67 -12.42
C ILE A 432 0.93 31.85 -13.67
N ILE A 433 -0.07 30.96 -13.60
CA ILE A 433 -0.35 29.97 -14.67
C ILE A 433 -0.42 30.60 -16.07
N PRO A 434 -1.18 31.70 -16.32
CA PRO A 434 -1.23 32.31 -17.66
C PRO A 434 0.14 32.74 -18.20
N SER A 435 1.06 33.09 -17.30
CA SER A 435 2.41 33.55 -17.61
C SER A 435 3.35 32.43 -18.07
N VAL A 436 2.96 31.16 -17.92
CA VAL A 436 3.79 30.00 -18.30
C VAL A 436 3.18 29.15 -19.42
N LEU A 437 2.04 29.55 -20.00
CA LEU A 437 1.36 28.79 -21.05
C LEU A 437 2.02 28.89 -22.44
N SER A 438 2.83 29.91 -22.69
CA SER A 438 3.54 30.09 -23.95
C SER A 438 4.97 30.55 -23.72
N GLN A 439 5.86 30.24 -24.67
CA GLN A 439 7.27 30.65 -24.60
C GLN A 439 7.41 32.18 -24.50
N ARG A 440 6.57 32.93 -25.23
CA ARG A 440 6.56 34.39 -25.16
C ARG A 440 6.15 34.89 -23.76
N ALA A 441 5.04 34.37 -23.23
CA ALA A 441 4.57 34.76 -21.90
C ALA A 441 5.61 34.41 -20.82
N ALA A 442 6.22 33.23 -20.91
CA ALA A 442 7.24 32.77 -19.97
C ALA A 442 8.51 33.64 -20.05
N PHE A 443 8.92 34.06 -21.25
CA PHE A 443 10.00 35.02 -21.43
C PHE A 443 9.67 36.40 -20.82
N GLU A 444 8.47 36.95 -21.08
CA GLU A 444 8.04 38.23 -20.51
C GLU A 444 7.97 38.16 -18.98
N PHE A 445 7.47 37.06 -18.44
CA PHE A 445 7.42 36.80 -17.00
C PHE A 445 8.81 36.70 -16.37
N ALA A 446 9.71 35.93 -16.98
CA ALA A 446 11.11 35.85 -16.54
C ALA A 446 11.76 37.25 -16.58
N ALA A 447 11.58 38.01 -17.66
CA ALA A 447 12.11 39.36 -17.77
C ALA A 447 11.62 40.27 -16.64
N SER A 448 10.32 40.26 -16.34
CA SER A 448 9.73 41.02 -15.22
C SER A 448 10.36 40.67 -13.86
N ILE A 449 10.69 39.40 -13.60
CA ILE A 449 11.34 38.98 -12.35
C ILE A 449 12.71 39.66 -12.16
N TYR A 450 13.46 39.93 -13.24
CA TYR A 450 14.80 40.51 -13.15
C TYR A 450 14.84 42.03 -13.36
N THR A 451 13.78 42.64 -13.91
CA THR A 451 13.70 44.08 -14.14
C THR A 451 12.93 44.84 -13.07
N GLU A 452 11.91 44.22 -12.49
CA GLU A 452 11.08 44.87 -11.47
C GLU A 452 11.71 44.81 -10.09
N ASP A 453 11.46 45.85 -9.27
CA ASP A 453 11.93 45.88 -7.89
C ASP A 453 11.10 44.90 -7.02
N PRO A 454 11.74 43.89 -6.39
CA PRO A 454 11.04 42.93 -5.55
C PRO A 454 10.27 43.56 -4.38
N ALA A 455 10.66 44.73 -3.88
CA ALA A 455 10.01 45.38 -2.75
C ALA A 455 8.66 45.98 -3.14
N THR A 456 8.57 46.60 -4.31
CA THR A 456 7.39 47.35 -4.77
C THR A 456 6.53 46.60 -5.79
N SER A 457 7.10 45.62 -6.51
CA SER A 457 6.39 44.87 -7.53
C SER A 457 5.21 44.06 -6.98
N THR A 458 4.16 44.00 -7.81
CA THR A 458 2.90 43.29 -7.58
C THR A 458 2.74 42.08 -8.49
N ILE A 459 3.74 41.73 -9.32
CA ILE A 459 3.64 40.52 -10.14
C ILE A 459 3.41 39.29 -9.26
N PRO A 460 2.68 38.28 -9.76
CA PRO A 460 2.32 37.11 -8.96
C PRO A 460 3.52 36.43 -8.28
N PHE A 461 4.69 36.40 -8.92
CA PHE A 461 5.92 35.83 -8.34
C PHE A 461 6.34 36.50 -7.02
N PHE A 462 6.48 37.82 -6.99
CA PHE A 462 6.87 38.54 -5.77
C PHE A 462 5.76 38.57 -4.73
N THR A 463 4.50 38.55 -5.16
CA THR A 463 3.35 38.40 -4.24
C THR A 463 3.41 37.06 -3.51
N ALA A 464 3.65 35.96 -4.23
CA ALA A 464 3.84 34.63 -3.65
C ALA A 464 5.04 34.60 -2.70
N ARG A 465 6.20 35.10 -3.13
CA ARG A 465 7.42 35.13 -2.30
C ARG A 465 7.25 35.91 -1.00
N LYS A 466 6.62 37.10 -1.06
CA LYS A 466 6.30 37.91 0.13
C LYS A 466 5.35 37.17 1.07
N ALA A 467 4.36 36.47 0.52
CA ALA A 467 3.40 35.71 1.31
C ALA A 467 4.08 34.55 2.05
N VAL A 468 4.97 33.80 1.39
CA VAL A 468 5.72 32.71 2.06
C VAL A 468 6.68 33.26 3.12
N ASN A 469 7.42 34.33 2.83
CA ASN A 469 8.31 34.95 3.83
C ASN A 469 7.55 35.41 5.08
N LYS A 470 6.38 36.02 4.91
CA LYS A 470 5.50 36.39 6.03
C LYS A 470 4.96 35.15 6.75
N LEU A 471 4.66 34.07 6.04
CA LEU A 471 4.21 32.83 6.64
C LEU A 471 5.31 32.21 7.52
N LYS A 472 6.55 32.11 7.02
CA LYS A 472 7.73 31.64 7.78
C LYS A 472 8.03 32.50 9.00
N ALA A 473 7.73 33.80 8.95
CA ALA A 473 7.89 34.71 10.09
C ALA A 473 6.81 34.50 11.17
N ILE A 474 5.63 33.99 10.82
CA ILE A 474 4.53 33.70 11.76
C ILE A 474 4.62 32.26 12.28
N VAL A 475 4.94 31.30 11.41
CA VAL A 475 4.97 29.86 11.69
C VAL A 475 6.43 29.43 11.87
N VAL A 476 6.92 29.50 13.10
CA VAL A 476 8.34 29.35 13.40
C VAL A 476 8.67 27.90 13.76
N TYR A 477 9.36 27.22 12.85
CA TYR A 477 10.04 25.95 13.10
C TYR A 477 11.47 26.04 12.58
N THR A 478 12.44 25.70 13.41
CA THR A 478 13.87 25.89 13.13
C THR A 478 14.59 24.56 12.95
N GLY A 479 15.67 24.56 12.17
CA GLY A 479 16.49 23.36 11.96
C GLY A 479 16.31 22.73 10.59
N LYS A 480 17.07 21.66 10.35
CA LYS A 480 17.24 21.07 9.01
C LYS A 480 15.97 20.37 8.52
N GLU A 481 15.29 19.61 9.37
CA GLU A 481 14.14 18.80 8.96
C GLU A 481 12.91 19.67 8.60
N PRO A 482 12.54 20.70 9.39
CA PRO A 482 11.48 21.63 8.97
C PRO A 482 11.83 22.40 7.69
N ALA A 483 13.12 22.65 7.41
CA ALA A 483 13.54 23.33 6.19
C ALA A 483 13.15 22.55 4.93
N TYR A 484 13.25 21.22 4.93
CA TYR A 484 12.79 20.39 3.81
C TYR A 484 11.29 20.56 3.54
N ILE A 485 10.46 20.68 4.59
CA ILE A 485 9.01 20.92 4.42
C ILE A 485 8.74 22.30 3.83
N TRP A 486 9.51 23.31 4.25
CA TRP A 486 9.45 24.63 3.65
C TRP A 486 9.88 24.64 2.18
N GLU A 487 10.89 23.85 1.82
CA GLU A 487 11.33 23.66 0.44
C GLU A 487 10.21 23.04 -0.41
N ILE A 488 9.52 22.00 0.08
CA ILE A 488 8.32 21.46 -0.60
C ILE A 488 7.23 22.52 -0.74
N PHE A 489 6.98 23.30 0.32
CA PHE A 489 5.93 24.32 0.31
C PHE A 489 6.22 25.44 -0.69
N GLU A 490 7.48 25.86 -0.83
CA GLU A 490 7.97 26.85 -1.81
C GLU A 490 8.19 26.26 -3.21
N GLY A 491 8.25 24.95 -3.32
CA GLY A 491 8.52 24.19 -4.53
C GLY A 491 7.75 24.66 -5.77
N PRO A 492 6.42 24.92 -5.72
CA PRO A 492 5.69 25.44 -6.87
C PRO A 492 6.27 26.75 -7.41
N LEU A 493 6.64 27.68 -6.52
CA LEU A 493 7.20 28.97 -6.88
C LEU A 493 8.59 28.82 -7.53
N ASN A 494 9.42 27.94 -6.96
CA ASN A 494 10.74 27.61 -7.50
C ASN A 494 10.63 26.93 -8.87
N PHE A 495 9.67 26.01 -9.03
CA PHE A 495 9.38 25.36 -10.30
C PHE A 495 9.00 26.37 -11.38
N TYR A 496 8.09 27.30 -11.10
CA TYR A 496 7.69 28.33 -12.05
C TYR A 496 8.86 29.22 -12.47
N HIS A 497 9.73 29.58 -11.52
CA HIS A 497 10.91 30.39 -11.81
C HIS A 497 11.87 29.67 -12.74
N GLU A 498 12.20 28.41 -12.44
CA GLU A 498 13.09 27.60 -13.28
C GLU A 498 12.50 27.36 -14.67
N PHE A 499 11.21 27.03 -14.76
CA PHE A 499 10.54 26.86 -16.05
C PHE A 499 10.57 28.14 -16.89
N ALA A 500 10.26 29.29 -16.29
CA ALA A 500 10.30 30.58 -16.97
C ALA A 500 11.72 30.92 -17.47
N LEU A 501 12.75 30.60 -16.69
CA LEU A 501 14.15 30.76 -17.10
C LEU A 501 14.53 29.85 -18.27
N GLN A 502 14.06 28.60 -18.30
CA GLN A 502 14.31 27.67 -19.41
C GLN A 502 13.62 28.12 -20.70
N GLU A 503 12.37 28.59 -20.62
CA GLU A 503 11.68 29.14 -21.79
C GLU A 503 12.35 30.44 -22.26
N ALA A 504 12.79 31.28 -21.32
CA ALA A 504 13.49 32.52 -21.63
C ALA A 504 14.84 32.29 -22.29
N SER A 505 15.61 31.28 -21.85
CA SER A 505 16.89 30.94 -22.48
C SER A 505 16.70 30.45 -23.91
N CYS A 506 15.70 29.58 -24.16
CA CYS A 506 15.34 29.13 -25.50
C CYS A 506 14.93 30.32 -26.39
N GLN A 507 14.17 31.26 -25.85
CA GLN A 507 13.71 32.44 -26.59
C GLN A 507 14.86 33.41 -26.90
N LEU A 508 15.79 33.61 -25.96
CA LEU A 508 17.00 34.40 -26.17
C LEU A 508 17.89 33.78 -27.24
N GLN A 509 18.09 32.47 -27.19
CA GLN A 509 18.88 31.73 -28.18
C GLN A 509 18.29 31.90 -29.58
N LYS A 510 16.98 31.69 -29.74
CA LYS A 510 16.29 31.90 -31.01
C LYS A 510 16.47 33.33 -31.54
N LYS A 511 16.29 34.33 -30.69
CA LYS A 511 16.50 35.73 -31.07
C LYS A 511 17.96 36.02 -31.42
N TRP A 512 18.92 35.42 -30.73
CA TRP A 512 20.34 35.57 -31.05
C TRP A 512 20.68 35.01 -32.42
N GLU A 513 20.19 33.81 -32.73
CA GLU A 513 20.34 33.20 -34.05
C GLU A 513 19.72 34.06 -35.16
N GLU A 514 18.49 34.54 -34.94
CA GLU A 514 17.75 35.35 -35.91
C GLU A 514 18.35 36.75 -36.14
N THR A 515 18.83 37.42 -35.09
CA THR A 515 19.18 38.86 -35.15
C THR A 515 20.67 39.15 -35.13
N VAL A 516 21.50 38.20 -34.66
CA VAL A 516 22.95 38.39 -34.56
C VAL A 516 23.68 37.45 -35.51
N LEU A 517 23.39 36.15 -35.46
CA LEU A 517 24.12 35.18 -36.31
C LEU A 517 23.76 35.31 -37.79
N MET A 518 22.49 35.55 -38.13
CA MET A 518 22.07 35.75 -39.52
C MET A 518 22.72 37.01 -40.12
N GLU A 519 22.68 38.14 -39.39
CA GLU A 519 23.33 39.38 -39.83
C GLU A 519 24.85 39.22 -40.02
N MET A 520 25.50 38.33 -39.27
CA MET A 520 26.93 38.04 -39.45
C MET A 520 27.26 37.18 -40.69
N LYS A 521 26.32 36.41 -41.24
CA LYS A 521 26.61 35.54 -42.41
C LYS A 521 26.91 36.34 -43.67
N ASP A 522 26.36 37.55 -43.78
CA ASP A 522 26.51 38.40 -44.97
C ASP A 522 27.68 39.41 -44.85
N VAL A 523 28.41 39.41 -43.73
CA VAL A 523 29.54 40.32 -43.49
C VAL A 523 30.82 39.77 -44.11
N SER A 524 31.14 40.25 -45.31
CA SER A 524 32.33 39.83 -46.08
C SER A 524 33.60 40.67 -45.78
N ASP A 525 33.46 41.84 -45.17
CA ASP A 525 34.58 42.77 -44.95
C ASP A 525 35.09 42.77 -43.49
N LYS A 526 36.27 42.16 -43.28
CA LYS A 526 36.89 41.95 -41.95
C LYS A 526 37.32 43.24 -41.25
N LYS A 527 37.39 44.38 -41.94
CA LYS A 527 37.94 45.64 -41.37
C LYS A 527 37.01 46.38 -40.40
N ASN A 528 35.70 46.13 -40.41
CA ASN A 528 34.72 46.86 -39.58
C ASN A 528 33.91 45.99 -38.61
N ILE A 529 34.33 44.74 -38.39
CA ILE A 529 33.53 43.76 -37.65
C ILE A 529 33.27 44.17 -36.19
N ASN A 530 34.24 44.81 -35.53
CA ASN A 530 34.08 45.26 -34.14
C ASN A 530 33.03 46.38 -34.01
N THR A 531 33.01 47.33 -34.94
CA THR A 531 32.01 48.42 -34.94
C THR A 531 30.63 47.89 -35.29
N LEU A 532 30.54 46.95 -36.23
CA LEU A 532 29.28 46.34 -36.66
C LEU A 532 28.68 45.41 -35.59
N LEU A 533 29.50 44.75 -34.78
CA LEU A 533 29.04 43.92 -33.67
C LEU A 533 28.78 44.72 -32.39
N LEU A 534 29.77 45.49 -31.94
CA LEU A 534 29.82 46.08 -30.60
C LEU A 534 29.70 47.61 -30.58
N GLY A 535 29.58 48.26 -31.72
CA GLY A 535 29.34 49.71 -31.79
C GLY A 535 28.00 50.12 -31.16
N PRO A 536 27.73 51.44 -31.04
CA PRO A 536 26.48 51.95 -30.45
C PRO A 536 25.20 51.40 -31.11
N GLU A 537 25.26 51.18 -32.42
CA GLU A 537 24.22 50.57 -33.27
C GLU A 537 24.59 49.15 -33.73
N GLY A 538 25.62 48.55 -33.10
CA GLY A 538 26.07 47.22 -33.46
C GLY A 538 25.03 46.15 -33.11
N VAL A 539 24.98 45.05 -33.87
CA VAL A 539 23.95 44.01 -33.73
C VAL A 539 23.94 43.38 -32.33
N VAL A 540 25.10 43.18 -31.70
CA VAL A 540 25.20 42.66 -30.32
C VAL A 540 24.74 43.72 -29.32
N THR A 541 25.12 44.99 -29.53
CA THR A 541 24.67 46.10 -28.68
C THR A 541 23.15 46.24 -28.71
N ASN A 542 22.53 46.12 -29.88
CA ASN A 542 21.08 46.18 -30.04
C ASN A 542 20.38 44.97 -29.41
N PHE A 543 20.95 43.77 -29.54
CA PHE A 543 20.48 42.59 -28.82
C PHE A 543 20.50 42.81 -27.29
N LEU A 544 21.59 43.36 -26.75
CA LEU A 544 21.74 43.65 -25.32
C LEU A 544 20.85 44.80 -24.83
N LYS A 545 20.52 45.76 -25.68
CA LYS A 545 19.55 46.84 -25.38
C LYS A 545 18.09 46.38 -25.49
N GLY A 546 17.83 45.36 -26.30
CA GLY A 546 16.50 44.78 -26.52
C GLY A 546 16.30 43.49 -25.71
N PRO A 547 16.27 42.31 -26.36
CA PRO A 547 15.90 41.05 -25.71
C PRO A 547 16.84 40.63 -24.56
N GLY A 548 18.14 40.95 -24.61
CA GLY A 548 19.11 40.60 -23.56
C GLY A 548 19.08 41.52 -22.34
N LYS A 549 18.45 42.71 -22.44
CA LYS A 549 18.47 43.75 -21.40
C LYS A 549 18.02 43.27 -20.00
N PRO A 550 16.97 42.43 -19.86
CA PRO A 550 16.54 41.97 -18.54
C PRO A 550 17.58 41.11 -17.81
N PHE A 551 18.46 40.43 -18.55
CA PHE A 551 19.30 39.35 -18.02
C PHE A 551 20.80 39.70 -17.97
N VAL A 552 21.21 40.78 -18.64
CA VAL A 552 22.61 41.22 -18.70
C VAL A 552 22.73 42.66 -18.23
N LYS A 553 23.57 42.88 -17.21
CA LYS A 553 23.96 44.23 -16.78
C LYS A 553 25.34 44.56 -17.36
N ARG A 554 25.53 45.79 -17.81
CA ARG A 554 26.87 46.33 -18.08
C ARG A 554 27.56 46.51 -16.73
N GLY A 555 28.67 45.81 -16.55
CA GLY A 555 29.58 45.98 -15.40
C GLY A 555 30.34 47.29 -15.49
#